data_AF-A0AAJ7N9J3-F1
#
_entry.id   AF-A0AAJ7N9J3-F1
#
_cell.length_a   1.000
_cell.length_b   1.000
_cell.length_c   1.000
_cell.angle_alpha   90.00
_cell.angle_beta   90.00
_cell.angle_gamma   90.00
#
_symmetry.space_group_name_H-M   'P 1'
#
loop_
_entity.id
_entity.type
_entity.pdbx_description
1 polymer ?
#
loop_
_entity_poly.entity_id
_entity_poly.type
_entity_poly.pdbx_seq_one_letter_code
_entity_poly.pdbx_strand_id
1 'polypeptide(L)'
;MDVSRQTSNLFGQAYSTITEVRDKQLKYINGKLEEAKQAGKDAEACLNAVSAKMTSAAKTGYSEVDVSLSQAKKASNDAIQEFKKLKTTGQQLTNRLDRISLECYSSDIQQMGNCMITKLALVNMDIRQYQQTVSQMESSLSETKRNIIQQQRSSNQSATSKVQSVSISTIYDAADCLKR
;
A
#
# COMPACT_ATOMS: atom_id res chain seq x y z
N MET A 1 -5.89 5.38 -12.78
CA MET A 1 -5.02 5.23 -11.58
C MET A 1 -5.66 5.95 -10.39
N ASP A 2 -6.47 5.24 -9.60
CA ASP A 2 -7.19 5.77 -8.42
C ASP A 2 -6.68 5.12 -7.10
N VAL A 3 -5.72 4.19 -7.19
CA VAL A 3 -5.19 3.42 -6.05
C VAL A 3 -4.37 4.30 -5.10
N SER A 4 -3.44 5.11 -5.65
CA SER A 4 -2.59 5.99 -4.84
C SER A 4 -3.41 6.99 -4.03
N ARG A 5 -4.44 7.59 -4.65
CA ARG A 5 -5.35 8.51 -3.96
C ARG A 5 -6.13 7.81 -2.83
N GLN A 6 -6.73 6.65 -3.12
CA GLN A 6 -7.49 5.91 -2.12
C GLN A 6 -6.62 5.43 -0.96
N THR A 7 -5.43 4.92 -1.23
CA THR A 7 -4.48 4.45 -0.20
C THR A 7 -3.97 5.61 0.66
N SER A 8 -3.67 6.77 0.05
CA SER A 8 -3.36 8.00 0.80
C SER A 8 -4.51 8.49 1.68
N ASN A 9 -5.76 8.42 1.20
CA ASN A 9 -6.92 8.78 2.00
C ASN A 9 -7.11 7.83 3.19
N LEU A 10 -6.99 6.52 2.97
CA LEU A 10 -7.07 5.51 4.04
C LEU A 10 -5.95 5.69 5.08
N PHE A 11 -4.75 6.00 4.62
CA PHE A 11 -3.62 6.36 5.48
C PHE A 11 -3.95 7.56 6.36
N GLY A 12 -4.39 8.67 5.75
CA GLY A 12 -4.73 9.89 6.47
C GLY A 12 -5.84 9.69 7.50
N GLN A 13 -6.88 8.93 7.15
CA GLN A 13 -7.97 8.58 8.08
C GLN A 13 -7.45 7.81 9.30
N ALA A 14 -6.66 6.75 9.09
CA ALA A 14 -6.13 5.95 10.17
C ALA A 14 -5.19 6.75 11.07
N TYR A 15 -4.33 7.58 10.48
CA TYR A 15 -3.43 8.45 11.21
C TYR A 15 -4.19 9.47 12.07
N SER A 16 -5.25 10.08 11.53
CA SER A 16 -6.15 10.99 12.28
C SER A 16 -6.80 10.25 13.45
N THR A 17 -7.37 9.07 13.22
CA THR A 17 -8.04 8.31 14.27
C THR A 17 -7.09 7.92 15.41
N ILE A 18 -5.87 7.47 15.10
CA ILE A 18 -4.86 7.18 16.13
C ILE A 18 -4.52 8.44 16.93
N THR A 19 -4.37 9.57 16.25
CA THR A 19 -4.08 10.87 16.87
C THR A 19 -5.20 11.31 17.81
N GLU A 20 -6.45 11.26 17.35
CA GLU A 20 -7.62 11.63 18.15
C GLU A 20 -7.78 10.76 19.39
N VAL A 21 -7.59 9.44 19.26
CA VAL A 21 -7.66 8.50 20.39
C VAL A 21 -6.56 8.79 21.40
N ARG A 22 -5.31 8.98 20.93
CA ARG A 22 -4.16 9.34 21.77
C ARG A 22 -4.42 10.64 22.52
N ASP A 23 -4.80 11.70 21.82
CA ASP A 23 -4.91 13.04 22.40
C ASP A 23 -6.07 13.10 23.41
N LYS A 24 -7.19 12.47 23.09
CA LYS A 24 -8.31 12.33 24.03
C LYS A 24 -7.88 11.61 25.31
N GLN A 25 -7.12 10.52 25.17
CA GLN A 25 -6.72 9.72 26.32
C GLN A 25 -5.64 10.40 27.17
N LEU A 26 -4.65 11.03 26.55
CA LEU A 26 -3.63 11.81 27.27
C LEU A 26 -4.26 13.01 28.00
N LYS A 27 -5.22 13.69 27.38
CA LYS A 27 -5.99 14.75 28.05
C LYS A 27 -6.74 14.23 29.28
N TYR A 28 -7.35 13.05 29.18
CA TYR A 28 -8.01 12.40 30.32
C TYR A 28 -7.02 12.10 31.45
N ILE A 29 -5.88 11.47 31.14
CA ILE A 29 -4.86 11.11 32.14
C ILE A 29 -4.30 12.37 32.83
N ASN A 30 -4.01 13.43 32.07
CA ASN A 30 -3.55 14.71 32.61
C ASN A 30 -4.60 15.35 33.53
N GLY A 31 -5.88 15.29 33.17
CA GLY A 31 -6.95 15.74 34.07
C GLY A 31 -6.96 14.98 35.39
N LYS A 32 -6.78 13.64 35.35
CA LYS A 32 -6.68 12.81 36.55
C LYS A 32 -5.44 13.09 37.40
N LEU A 33 -4.33 13.44 36.77
CA LEU A 33 -3.13 13.85 37.49
C LEU A 33 -3.35 15.14 38.28
N GLU A 34 -4.00 16.14 37.66
CA GLU A 34 -4.29 17.41 38.34
C GLU A 34 -5.31 17.23 39.47
N GLU A 35 -6.35 16.41 39.26
CA GLU A 35 -7.28 16.03 40.34
C GLU A 35 -6.56 15.36 41.52
N ALA A 36 -5.63 14.43 41.25
CA ALA A 36 -4.85 13.74 42.28
C ALA A 36 -3.96 14.71 43.07
N LYS A 37 -3.26 15.62 42.39
CA LYS A 37 -2.42 16.66 43.02
C LYS A 37 -3.23 17.56 43.94
N GLN A 38 -4.40 18.01 43.49
CA GLN A 38 -5.31 18.84 44.31
C GLN A 38 -5.82 18.09 45.54
N ALA A 39 -6.01 16.78 45.44
CA ALA A 39 -6.40 15.92 46.55
C ALA A 39 -5.23 15.48 47.45
N GLY A 40 -3.99 15.93 47.18
CA GLY A 40 -2.80 15.53 47.93
C GLY A 40 -2.40 14.07 47.77
N LYS A 41 -2.82 13.42 46.67
CA LYS A 41 -2.50 12.02 46.37
C LYS A 41 -1.22 11.90 45.55
N ASP A 42 -0.38 10.93 45.91
CA ASP A 42 0.83 10.58 45.15
C ASP A 42 0.52 9.57 44.03
N ALA A 43 -0.03 10.07 42.91
CA ALA A 43 -0.36 9.26 41.73
C ALA A 43 0.50 9.57 40.50
N GLU A 44 1.48 10.49 40.63
CA GLU A 44 2.21 11.05 39.49
C GLU A 44 3.02 10.00 38.73
N ALA A 45 3.84 9.22 39.43
CA ALA A 45 4.65 8.17 38.81
C ALA A 45 3.78 7.13 38.07
N CYS A 46 2.65 6.74 38.68
CA CYS A 46 1.73 5.78 38.11
C CYS A 46 1.04 6.33 36.84
N LEU A 47 0.48 7.54 36.90
CA LEU A 47 -0.19 8.16 35.75
C LEU A 47 0.78 8.50 34.62
N ASN A 48 2.03 8.86 34.92
CA ASN A 48 3.08 9.03 33.92
C ASN A 48 3.38 7.72 33.17
N ALA A 49 3.39 6.58 33.87
CA ALA A 49 3.54 5.27 33.22
C ALA A 49 2.35 4.94 32.30
N VAL A 50 1.12 5.28 32.72
CA VAL A 50 -0.08 5.11 31.88
C VAL A 50 -0.01 5.99 30.62
N SER A 51 0.43 7.25 30.75
CA SER A 51 0.66 8.15 29.61
C SER A 51 1.73 7.62 28.65
N ALA A 52 2.82 7.05 29.18
CA ALA A 52 3.87 6.43 28.38
C ALA A 52 3.36 5.22 27.59
N LYS A 53 2.53 4.37 28.21
CA LYS A 53 1.86 3.23 27.55
C LYS A 53 0.99 3.70 26.39
N MET A 54 0.18 4.75 26.57
CA MET A 54 -0.65 5.30 25.50
C MET A 54 0.19 5.88 24.34
N THR A 55 1.23 6.63 24.67
CA THR A 55 2.16 7.20 23.68
C THR A 55 2.88 6.13 22.88
N SER A 56 3.34 5.06 23.55
CA SER A 56 3.98 3.92 22.90
C SER A 56 3.02 3.19 21.96
N ALA A 57 1.78 2.97 22.39
CA ALA A 57 0.78 2.33 21.54
C ALA A 57 0.48 3.14 20.28
N ALA A 58 0.33 4.46 20.42
CA ALA A 58 0.14 5.36 19.27
C ALA A 58 1.34 5.29 18.30
N LYS A 59 2.57 5.32 18.82
CA LYS A 59 3.80 5.19 18.01
C LYS A 59 3.82 3.88 17.21
N THR A 60 3.48 2.76 17.86
CA THR A 60 3.34 1.46 17.17
C THR A 60 2.26 1.51 16.10
N GLY A 61 1.08 2.08 16.43
CA GLY A 61 -0.01 2.24 15.47
C GLY A 61 0.39 3.03 14.23
N TYR A 62 1.08 4.17 14.40
CA TYR A 62 1.59 4.96 13.26
C TYR A 62 2.57 4.15 12.41
N SER A 63 3.52 3.45 13.05
CA SER A 63 4.48 2.61 12.33
C SER A 63 3.80 1.50 11.52
N GLU A 64 2.74 0.88 12.05
CA GLU A 64 1.98 -0.14 11.32
C GLU A 64 1.24 0.47 10.11
N VAL A 65 0.66 1.66 10.27
CA VAL A 65 0.00 2.40 9.18
C VAL A 65 1.00 2.84 8.09
N ASP A 66 2.21 3.25 8.47
CA ASP A 66 3.30 3.59 7.53
C ASP A 66 3.79 2.38 6.73
N VAL A 67 3.97 1.23 7.40
CA VAL A 67 4.34 -0.03 6.75
C VAL A 67 3.26 -0.45 5.75
N SER A 68 1.99 -0.34 6.14
CA SER A 68 0.84 -0.63 5.27
C SER A 68 0.87 0.23 4.00
N LEU A 69 1.04 1.55 4.14
CA LEU A 69 1.15 2.45 2.99
C LEU A 69 2.35 2.11 2.09
N SER A 70 3.48 1.76 2.69
CA SER A 70 4.68 1.38 1.95
C SER A 70 4.48 0.10 1.13
N GLN A 71 3.79 -0.89 1.70
CA GLN A 71 3.42 -2.13 0.99
C GLN A 71 2.44 -1.85 -0.15
N ALA A 72 1.42 -1.01 0.06
CA ALA A 72 0.49 -0.64 -0.99
C ALA A 72 1.15 0.13 -2.14
N LYS A 73 2.11 1.02 -1.84
CA LYS A 73 2.94 1.72 -2.84
C LYS A 73 3.80 0.74 -3.62
N LYS A 74 4.45 -0.21 -2.95
CA LYS A 74 5.27 -1.25 -3.61
C LYS A 74 4.44 -2.07 -4.58
N ALA A 75 3.31 -2.62 -4.13
CA ALA A 75 2.43 -3.42 -4.97
C ALA A 75 1.89 -2.62 -6.18
N SER A 76 1.56 -1.34 -5.98
CA SER A 76 1.14 -0.45 -7.07
C SER A 76 2.27 -0.23 -8.09
N ASN A 77 3.51 -0.03 -7.62
CA ASN A 77 4.67 0.15 -8.48
C ASN A 77 4.99 -1.12 -9.26
N ASP A 78 4.89 -2.29 -8.64
CA ASP A 78 5.11 -3.57 -9.30
C ASP A 78 4.15 -3.75 -10.49
N ALA A 79 2.86 -3.46 -10.29
CA ALA A 79 1.86 -3.48 -11.37
C ALA A 79 2.16 -2.47 -12.49
N ILE A 80 2.65 -1.27 -12.15
CA ILE A 80 3.08 -0.27 -13.15
C ILE A 80 4.29 -0.76 -13.94
N GLN A 81 5.25 -1.41 -13.29
CA GLN A 81 6.45 -1.93 -13.97
C GLN A 81 6.10 -3.07 -14.92
N GLU A 82 5.15 -3.93 -14.55
CA GLU A 82 4.64 -4.96 -15.44
C GLU A 82 3.99 -4.35 -16.70
N PHE A 83 3.19 -3.29 -16.53
CA PHE A 83 2.59 -2.58 -17.67
C PHE A 83 3.65 -1.94 -18.58
N LYS A 84 4.70 -1.35 -17.98
CA LYS A 84 5.83 -0.79 -18.73
C LYS A 84 6.55 -1.87 -19.54
N LYS A 85 6.76 -3.06 -18.98
CA LYS A 85 7.36 -4.19 -19.71
C LYS A 85 6.51 -4.57 -20.93
N LEU A 86 5.19 -4.69 -20.76
CA LEU A 86 4.30 -4.97 -21.90
C LEU A 86 4.39 -3.88 -22.97
N LYS A 87 4.35 -2.61 -22.58
CA LYS A 87 4.53 -1.50 -23.53
C LYS A 87 5.84 -1.63 -24.32
N THR A 88 6.95 -1.93 -23.65
CA THR A 88 8.25 -2.14 -24.31
C THR A 88 8.22 -3.32 -25.26
N THR A 89 7.64 -4.46 -24.86
CA THR A 89 7.48 -5.62 -25.73
C THR A 89 6.65 -5.29 -26.97
N GLY A 90 5.53 -4.57 -26.81
CA GLY A 90 4.72 -4.11 -27.93
C GLY A 90 5.51 -3.24 -28.92
N GLN A 91 6.31 -2.29 -28.40
CA GLN A 91 7.19 -1.45 -29.24
C GLN A 91 8.24 -2.27 -29.98
N GLN A 92 8.82 -3.29 -29.34
CA GLN A 92 9.78 -4.19 -29.98
C GLN A 92 9.13 -4.98 -31.13
N LEU A 93 7.89 -5.44 -30.94
CA LEU A 93 7.15 -6.14 -31.99
C LEU A 93 6.84 -5.23 -33.18
N THR A 94 6.41 -3.98 -32.93
CA THR A 94 6.22 -2.99 -34.00
C THR A 94 7.52 -2.75 -34.77
N ASN A 95 8.62 -2.49 -34.08
CA ASN A 95 9.93 -2.28 -34.72
C ASN A 95 10.39 -3.49 -35.53
N ARG A 96 10.09 -4.72 -35.07
CA ARG A 96 10.41 -5.94 -35.80
C ARG A 96 9.58 -6.04 -37.08
N LEU A 97 8.29 -5.70 -37.05
CA LEU A 97 7.45 -5.65 -38.25
C LEU A 97 8.01 -4.66 -39.28
N ASP A 98 8.35 -3.45 -38.85
CA ASP A 98 8.84 -2.38 -39.74
C ASP A 98 10.16 -2.73 -40.43
N ARG A 99 10.99 -3.55 -39.77
CA ARG A 99 12.31 -3.95 -40.28
C ARG A 99 12.29 -5.15 -41.22
N ILE A 100 11.20 -5.91 -41.30
CA ILE A 100 11.15 -7.14 -42.12
C ILE A 100 11.52 -6.86 -43.58
N SER A 101 11.02 -5.78 -44.16
CA SER A 101 11.29 -5.45 -45.56
C SER A 101 12.76 -5.15 -45.82
N LEU A 102 13.41 -4.43 -44.91
CA LEU A 102 14.84 -4.12 -44.96
C LEU A 102 15.69 -5.37 -44.72
N GLU A 103 15.34 -6.19 -43.73
CA GLU A 103 16.09 -7.39 -43.35
C GLU A 103 15.97 -8.53 -44.36
N CYS A 104 14.90 -8.56 -45.15
CA CYS A 104 14.67 -9.57 -46.18
C CYS A 104 15.03 -9.12 -47.59
N TYR A 105 15.57 -7.91 -47.76
CA TYR A 105 15.94 -7.42 -49.08
C TYR A 105 16.95 -8.36 -49.77
N SER A 106 16.60 -8.80 -50.97
CA SER A 106 17.44 -9.62 -51.84
C SER A 106 17.18 -9.24 -53.28
N SER A 107 18.20 -9.36 -54.14
CA SER A 107 18.04 -9.24 -55.59
C SER A 107 17.24 -10.41 -56.19
N ASP A 108 17.12 -11.52 -55.47
CA ASP A 108 16.27 -12.65 -55.82
C ASP A 108 14.90 -12.51 -55.15
N ILE A 109 13.87 -12.34 -55.98
CA ILE A 109 12.49 -12.14 -55.55
C ILE A 109 11.96 -13.33 -54.77
N GLN A 110 12.33 -14.57 -55.13
CA GLN A 110 11.87 -15.76 -54.42
C GLN A 110 12.52 -15.85 -53.03
N GLN A 111 13.80 -15.52 -52.92
CA GLN A 111 14.49 -15.47 -51.62
C GLN A 111 13.92 -14.37 -50.72
N MET A 112 13.66 -13.18 -51.27
CA MET A 112 13.03 -12.08 -50.54
C MET A 112 11.64 -12.48 -50.03
N GLY A 113 10.80 -13.04 -50.91
CA GLY A 113 9.45 -13.49 -50.56
C GLY A 113 9.44 -14.55 -49.47
N ASN A 114 10.28 -15.57 -49.59
CA ASN A 114 10.40 -16.63 -48.58
C ASN A 114 10.86 -16.07 -47.23
N CYS A 115 11.88 -15.19 -47.22
CA CYS A 115 12.33 -14.52 -46.00
C CYS A 115 11.21 -13.74 -45.32
N MET A 116 10.46 -12.93 -46.10
CA MET A 116 9.37 -12.10 -45.56
C MET A 116 8.29 -12.98 -44.94
N ILE A 117 7.87 -14.05 -45.62
CA ILE A 117 6.85 -14.99 -45.11
C ILE A 117 7.31 -15.61 -43.79
N THR A 118 8.54 -16.11 -43.73
CA THR A 118 9.07 -16.73 -42.51
C THR A 118 9.15 -15.75 -41.35
N LYS A 119 9.71 -14.54 -41.56
CA LYS A 119 9.80 -13.54 -40.49
C LYS A 119 8.43 -13.03 -40.04
N LEU A 120 7.50 -12.81 -40.97
CA LEU A 120 6.12 -12.42 -40.64
C LEU A 120 5.43 -13.51 -39.81
N ALA A 121 5.62 -14.79 -40.14
CA ALA A 121 5.06 -15.89 -39.37
C ALA A 121 5.58 -15.89 -37.92
N LEU A 122 6.89 -15.69 -37.71
CA LEU A 122 7.49 -15.62 -36.38
C LEU A 122 6.96 -14.42 -35.57
N VAL A 123 6.93 -13.23 -36.18
CA VAL A 123 6.42 -12.03 -35.49
C VAL A 123 4.93 -12.17 -35.16
N ASN A 124 4.14 -12.78 -36.04
CA ASN A 124 2.73 -13.05 -35.77
C ASN A 124 2.51 -14.01 -34.58
N MET A 125 3.38 -15.02 -34.40
CA MET A 125 3.33 -15.87 -33.22
C MET A 125 3.60 -15.06 -31.94
N ASP A 126 4.63 -14.22 -31.96
CA ASP A 126 4.96 -13.37 -30.81
C ASP A 126 3.86 -12.35 -30.49
N ILE A 127 3.20 -11.79 -31.51
CA ILE A 127 2.03 -10.90 -31.34
C ILE A 127 0.88 -11.63 -30.65
N ARG A 128 0.59 -12.88 -31.04
CA ARG A 128 -0.48 -13.66 -30.39
C ARG A 128 -0.16 -13.91 -28.91
N GLN A 129 1.08 -14.24 -28.59
CA GLN A 129 1.51 -14.41 -27.20
C GLN A 129 1.40 -13.09 -26.43
N TYR A 130 1.86 -11.98 -27.02
CA TYR A 130 1.73 -10.65 -26.44
C TYR A 130 0.28 -10.28 -26.14
N GLN A 131 -0.63 -10.52 -27.09
CA GLN A 131 -2.07 -10.30 -26.90
C GLN A 131 -2.64 -11.11 -25.75
N GLN A 132 -2.28 -12.39 -25.64
CA GLN A 132 -2.70 -13.24 -24.52
C GLN A 132 -2.23 -12.69 -23.17
N THR A 133 -0.96 -12.28 -23.08
CA THR A 133 -0.41 -11.69 -21.84
C THR A 133 -1.09 -10.37 -21.48
N VAL A 134 -1.36 -9.51 -22.47
CA VAL A 134 -2.09 -8.26 -22.25
C VAL A 134 -3.50 -8.53 -21.72
N SER A 135 -4.25 -9.45 -22.33
CA SER A 135 -5.60 -9.80 -21.87
C SER A 135 -5.61 -10.37 -20.45
N GLN A 136 -4.63 -11.23 -20.11
CA GLN A 136 -4.47 -11.73 -18.75
C GLN A 136 -4.21 -10.58 -17.77
N MET A 137 -3.27 -9.69 -18.10
CA MET A 137 -2.97 -8.54 -17.25
C MET A 137 -4.18 -7.63 -17.05
N GLU A 138 -4.94 -7.33 -18.10
CA GLU A 138 -6.14 -6.51 -18.01
C GLU A 138 -7.17 -7.11 -17.04
N SER A 139 -7.40 -8.42 -17.13
CA SER A 139 -8.30 -9.13 -16.21
C SER A 139 -7.82 -9.09 -14.76
N SER A 140 -6.51 -9.22 -14.53
CA SER A 140 -5.92 -9.21 -13.19
C SER A 140 -5.85 -7.81 -12.59
N LEU A 141 -5.71 -6.75 -13.39
CA LEU A 141 -5.45 -5.39 -12.90
C LEU A 141 -6.55 -4.87 -11.96
N SER A 142 -7.82 -5.17 -12.27
CA SER A 142 -8.97 -4.79 -11.43
C SER A 142 -8.98 -5.52 -10.09
N GLU A 143 -8.52 -6.77 -10.06
CA GLU A 143 -8.35 -7.55 -8.84
C GLU A 143 -7.17 -7.06 -8.03
N THR A 144 -6.01 -6.85 -8.65
CA THR A 144 -4.82 -6.26 -8.02
C THR A 144 -5.15 -4.93 -7.35
N LYS A 145 -5.88 -4.04 -8.03
CA LYS A 145 -6.36 -2.77 -7.46
C LYS A 145 -7.18 -3.01 -6.19
N ARG A 146 -8.18 -3.90 -6.24
CA ARG A 146 -9.05 -4.19 -5.09
C ARG A 146 -8.25 -4.77 -3.93
N ASN A 147 -7.35 -5.71 -4.20
CA ASN A 147 -6.53 -6.36 -3.19
C ASN A 147 -5.62 -5.36 -2.46
N ILE A 148 -4.97 -4.45 -3.19
CA ILE A 148 -4.14 -3.39 -2.59
C ILE A 148 -4.97 -2.52 -1.63
N ILE A 149 -6.14 -2.07 -2.08
CA ILE A 149 -7.00 -1.18 -1.28
C ILE A 149 -7.55 -1.92 -0.04
N GLN A 150 -7.97 -3.17 -0.19
CA GLN A 150 -8.50 -3.96 0.91
C GLN A 150 -7.42 -4.31 1.93
N GLN A 151 -6.22 -4.66 1.48
CA GLN A 151 -5.09 -4.93 2.36
C GLN A 151 -4.72 -3.68 3.17
N GLN A 152 -4.63 -2.51 2.51
CA GLN A 152 -4.40 -1.24 3.21
C GLN A 152 -5.47 -0.98 4.27
N ARG A 153 -6.75 -1.13 3.90
CA ARG A 153 -7.87 -0.89 4.81
C ARG A 153 -7.82 -1.82 6.02
N SER A 154 -7.63 -3.11 5.80
CA SER A 154 -7.57 -4.12 6.87
C SER A 154 -6.40 -3.87 7.82
N SER A 155 -5.21 -3.60 7.27
CA SER A 155 -4.03 -3.28 8.08
C SER A 155 -4.23 -2.00 8.90
N ASN A 156 -4.80 -0.95 8.30
CA ASN A 156 -5.09 0.29 9.00
C ASN A 156 -6.12 0.11 10.11
N GLN A 157 -7.17 -0.67 9.86
CA GLN A 157 -8.17 -1.01 10.87
C GLN A 157 -7.54 -1.77 12.03
N SER A 158 -6.69 -2.76 11.76
CA SER A 158 -5.98 -3.52 12.79
C SER A 158 -5.12 -2.61 13.68
N ALA A 159 -4.32 -1.72 13.07
CA ALA A 159 -3.49 -0.76 13.81
C ALA A 159 -4.34 0.16 14.70
N THR A 160 -5.43 0.68 14.15
CA THR A 160 -6.34 1.58 14.87
C THR A 160 -7.03 0.87 16.04
N SER A 161 -7.49 -0.37 15.83
CA SER A 161 -8.14 -1.18 16.87
C SER A 161 -7.19 -1.54 18.02
N LYS A 162 -5.91 -1.79 17.74
CA LYS A 162 -4.90 -2.00 18.80
C LYS A 162 -4.73 -0.77 19.68
N VAL A 163 -4.63 0.42 19.06
CA VAL A 163 -4.54 1.69 19.80
C VAL A 163 -5.80 1.94 20.63
N GLN A 164 -6.99 1.65 20.09
CA GLN A 164 -8.25 1.75 20.82
C GLN A 164 -8.30 0.79 22.02
N SER A 165 -7.85 -0.45 21.84
CA SER A 165 -7.78 -1.43 22.93
C SER A 165 -6.87 -0.95 24.07
N VAL A 166 -5.69 -0.40 23.73
CA VAL A 166 -4.81 0.20 24.74
C VAL A 166 -5.46 1.40 25.41
N SER A 167 -6.11 2.29 24.65
CA SER A 167 -6.84 3.43 25.22
C SER A 167 -7.88 3.00 26.26
N ILE A 168 -8.66 1.96 26.00
CA ILE A 168 -9.60 1.40 26.98
C ILE A 168 -8.85 0.90 28.22
N SER A 169 -7.75 0.14 28.05
CA SER A 169 -6.97 -0.35 29.19
C SER A 169 -6.40 0.79 30.05
N THR A 170 -5.97 1.90 29.43
CA THR A 170 -5.39 3.03 30.16
C THR A 170 -6.40 3.77 31.04
N ILE A 171 -7.70 3.69 30.73
CA ILE A 171 -8.75 4.24 31.61
C ILE A 171 -8.78 3.46 32.93
N TYR A 172 -8.73 2.13 32.86
CA TYR A 172 -8.70 1.27 34.04
C TYR A 172 -7.39 1.43 34.82
N ASP A 173 -6.25 1.43 34.12
CA ASP A 173 -4.95 1.64 34.75
C ASP A 173 -4.88 2.99 35.50
N ALA A 174 -5.40 4.06 34.90
CA ALA A 174 -5.46 5.37 35.53
C ALA A 174 -6.40 5.37 36.75
N ALA A 175 -7.56 4.72 36.66
CA ALA A 175 -8.48 4.60 37.79
C ALA A 175 -7.84 3.83 38.97
N ASP A 176 -7.06 2.79 38.68
CA ASP A 176 -6.35 2.03 39.70
C ASP A 176 -5.19 2.82 40.31
N CYS A 177 -4.48 3.64 39.53
CA CYS A 177 -3.48 4.58 40.07
C CYS A 177 -4.06 5.50 41.15
N LEU A 178 -5.32 5.95 40.98
CA LEU A 178 -5.97 6.91 41.89
C LEU A 178 -6.51 6.27 43.19
N LYS A 179 -6.55 4.94 43.27
CA LYS A 179 -6.98 4.19 44.46
C LYS A 179 -5.83 3.95 45.45
N ARG A 180 -4.60 4.03 44.97
CA ARG A 180 -3.38 3.93 45.79
C ARG A 180 -3.16 5.23 46.54
#